data_AF-A0AA37SXM5-F1
#
_entry.id   AF-A0AA37SXM5-F1
#
_cell.length_a   1.000
_cell.length_b   1.000
_cell.length_c   1.000
_cell.angle_alpha   90.00
_cell.angle_beta   90.00
_cell.angle_gamma   90.00
#
_symmetry.space_group_name_H-M   'P 1'
#
loop_
_entity.id
_entity.type
_entity.pdbx_description
1 polymer ?
#
loop_
_entity_poly.entity_id
_entity_poly.type
_entity_poly.pdbx_seq_one_letter_code
_entity_poly.pdbx_strand_id
1 'polypeptide(L)'
;MGEKNTEIKVQRDIKLFVYFFIGLVVTTIFTFVYRPYIYENDINDFGIAGSAPSFLGLITTFFFLSYFDSSLSLNKRIFYTGLGGVIYEVLQPYFRTGLFDWHDIIAILLATLVLYLCAMISAISKKKQ
;
A
#
# COMPACT_ATOMS: atom_id res chain seq x y z
N MET A 1 7.82 -15.22 30.14
CA MET A 1 7.28 -15.49 28.78
C MET A 1 6.40 -14.35 28.25
N GLY A 2 5.65 -13.63 29.09
CA GLY A 2 4.82 -12.49 28.67
C GLY A 2 5.60 -11.25 28.20
N GLU A 3 6.67 -10.86 28.91
CA GLU A 3 7.41 -9.61 28.64
C GLU A 3 8.11 -9.60 27.27
N LYS A 4 8.77 -10.70 26.90
CA LYS A 4 9.41 -10.89 25.59
C LYS A 4 8.40 -10.84 24.43
N ASN A 5 7.20 -11.38 24.62
CA ASN A 5 6.16 -11.34 23.59
C ASN A 5 5.60 -9.93 23.40
N THR A 6 5.46 -9.17 24.50
CA THR A 6 5.09 -7.75 24.46
C THR A 6 6.14 -6.93 23.73
N GLU A 7 7.43 -7.13 24.03
CA GLU A 7 8.52 -6.41 23.38
C GLU A 7 8.56 -6.68 21.87
N ILE A 8 8.44 -7.95 21.45
CA ILE A 8 8.39 -8.32 20.03
C ILE A 8 7.23 -7.64 19.31
N LYS A 9 6.05 -7.58 19.96
CA LYS A 9 4.87 -6.90 19.40
C LYS A 9 5.13 -5.40 19.23
N VAL A 10 5.66 -4.74 20.27
CA VAL A 10 5.98 -3.31 20.22
C VAL A 10 6.98 -3.01 19.09
N GLN A 11 8.04 -3.80 18.95
CA GLN A 11 9.00 -3.62 17.87
C GLN A 11 8.38 -3.82 16.47
N ARG A 12 7.46 -4.78 16.32
CA ARG A 12 6.71 -4.97 15.07
C ARG A 12 5.85 -3.73 14.77
N ASP A 13 5.11 -3.25 15.75
CA ASP A 13 4.17 -2.14 15.59
C ASP A 13 4.93 -0.84 15.24
N ILE A 14 6.08 -0.59 15.88
CA ILE A 14 6.99 0.51 15.52
C ILE A 14 7.43 0.41 14.05
N LYS A 15 7.86 -0.78 13.59
CA LYS A 15 8.29 -0.97 12.20
C LYS A 15 7.16 -0.69 11.22
N LEU A 16 5.95 -1.19 11.50
CA LEU A 16 4.77 -0.95 10.66
C LEU A 16 4.42 0.54 10.61
N PHE A 17 4.49 1.23 11.74
CA PHE A 17 4.24 2.67 11.82
C PHE A 17 5.28 3.47 11.02
N VAL A 18 6.56 3.11 11.11
CA VAL A 18 7.63 3.72 10.31
C VAL A 18 7.38 3.50 8.81
N TYR A 19 7.06 2.28 8.38
CA TYR A 19 6.75 2.01 6.97
C TYR A 19 5.51 2.74 6.48
N PHE A 20 4.47 2.84 7.31
CA PHE A 20 3.31 3.65 7.02
C PHE A 20 3.69 5.12 6.81
N PHE A 21 4.48 5.70 7.71
CA PHE A 21 4.86 7.11 7.62
C PHE A 21 5.73 7.40 6.40
N ILE A 22 6.71 6.53 6.11
CA ILE A 22 7.51 6.61 4.87
C ILE A 22 6.60 6.52 3.65
N GLY A 23 5.71 5.54 3.62
CA GLY A 23 4.75 5.37 2.54
C GLY A 23 3.88 6.61 2.35
N LEU A 24 3.36 7.19 3.43
CA LEU A 24 2.56 8.41 3.40
C LEU A 24 3.33 9.57 2.77
N VAL A 25 4.57 9.83 3.22
CA VAL A 25 5.42 10.89 2.65
C VAL A 25 5.66 10.66 1.16
N VAL A 26 6.02 9.43 0.77
CA VAL A 26 6.29 9.10 -0.63
C VAL A 26 5.02 9.24 -1.48
N THR A 27 3.88 8.72 -1.03
CA THR A 27 2.59 8.88 -1.72
C THR A 27 2.24 10.36 -1.87
N THR A 28 2.41 11.18 -0.83
CA THR A 28 2.15 12.63 -0.88
C THR A 28 3.04 13.33 -1.91
N ILE A 29 4.35 13.02 -1.94
CA ILE A 29 5.26 13.58 -2.94
C ILE A 29 4.80 13.20 -4.35
N PHE A 30 4.43 11.93 -4.57
CA PHE A 30 3.98 11.49 -5.89
C PHE A 30 2.67 12.16 -6.33
N THR A 31 1.74 12.36 -5.40
CA THR A 31 0.43 12.98 -5.67
C THR A 31 0.52 14.48 -5.91
N PHE A 32 1.28 15.21 -5.09
CA PHE A 32 1.25 16.68 -5.06
C PHE A 32 2.47 17.35 -5.70
N VAL A 33 3.54 16.62 -5.96
CA VAL A 33 4.77 17.18 -6.57
C VAL A 33 5.04 16.52 -7.91
N TYR A 34 5.21 15.18 -7.93
CA TYR A 34 5.59 14.46 -9.14
C TYR A 34 4.51 14.52 -10.22
N ARG A 35 3.27 14.14 -9.90
CA ARG A 35 2.18 14.11 -10.88
C ARG A 35 1.93 15.49 -11.51
N PRO A 36 1.77 16.60 -10.74
CA PRO A 36 1.64 17.93 -11.33
C PRO A 36 2.85 18.31 -12.19
N TYR A 37 4.08 18.03 -11.73
CA TYR A 37 5.28 18.33 -12.51
C TYR A 37 5.30 17.61 -13.87
N ILE A 38 4.95 16.32 -13.92
CA ILE A 38 4.87 15.57 -15.17
C ILE A 38 3.83 16.16 -16.12
N TYR A 39 2.63 16.48 -15.60
CA TYR A 39 1.52 17.00 -16.41
C TYR A 39 1.76 18.44 -16.87
N GLU A 40 2.37 19.30 -16.06
CA GLU A 40 2.68 20.70 -16.40
C GLU A 40 3.82 20.84 -17.41
N ASN A 41 4.73 19.85 -17.47
CA ASN A 41 5.88 19.88 -18.37
C ASN A 41 5.70 18.96 -19.59
N ASP A 42 4.50 18.41 -19.81
CA ASP A 42 4.18 17.46 -20.90
C ASP A 42 5.17 16.29 -21.02
N ILE A 43 5.68 15.81 -19.87
CA ILE A 43 6.66 14.72 -19.83
C ILE A 43 5.93 13.40 -20.05
N ASN A 44 6.36 12.62 -21.05
CA ASN A 44 5.86 11.26 -21.22
C ASN A 44 6.57 10.30 -20.25
N ASP A 45 5.94 10.01 -19.11
CA ASP A 45 6.43 9.06 -18.11
C ASP A 45 5.76 7.67 -18.22
N PHE A 46 5.17 7.36 -19.38
CA PHE A 46 4.44 6.11 -19.64
C PHE A 46 3.26 5.85 -18.69
N GLY A 47 2.66 6.92 -18.12
CA GLY A 47 1.46 6.81 -17.28
C GLY A 47 1.75 6.50 -15.80
N ILE A 48 3.01 6.63 -15.37
CA ILE A 48 3.39 6.45 -13.96
C ILE A 48 2.72 7.53 -13.10
N ALA A 49 2.69 8.79 -13.53
CA ALA A 49 2.06 9.88 -12.80
C ALA A 49 0.56 9.65 -12.55
N GLY A 50 -0.13 8.98 -13.49
CA GLY A 50 -1.53 8.61 -13.36
C GLY A 50 -1.75 7.56 -12.26
N SER A 51 -1.00 6.46 -12.32
CA SER A 51 -1.22 5.27 -11.49
C SER A 51 -0.47 5.23 -10.15
N ALA A 52 0.61 6.01 -10.01
CA ALA A 52 1.51 5.93 -8.86
C ALA A 52 0.83 6.24 -7.51
N PRO A 53 -0.06 7.25 -7.39
CA PRO A 53 -0.79 7.49 -6.14
C PRO A 53 -1.64 6.30 -5.69
N SER A 54 -2.25 5.57 -6.62
CA SER A 54 -3.08 4.39 -6.33
C SER A 54 -2.23 3.19 -5.91
N PHE A 55 -1.13 2.94 -6.63
CA PHE A 55 -0.17 1.89 -6.28
C PHE A 55 0.46 2.12 -4.90
N LEU A 56 1.05 3.30 -4.70
CA LEU A 56 1.73 3.66 -3.45
C LEU A 56 0.73 3.81 -2.30
N GLY A 57 -0.43 4.40 -2.56
CA GLY A 57 -1.51 4.57 -1.59
C GLY A 57 -2.02 3.23 -1.05
N LEU A 58 -2.13 2.20 -1.90
CA LEU A 58 -2.52 0.86 -1.45
C LEU A 58 -1.46 0.25 -0.52
N ILE A 59 -0.17 0.37 -0.85
CA ILE A 59 0.92 -0.13 0.00
C ILE A 59 0.94 0.60 1.35
N THR A 60 0.79 1.93 1.33
CA THR A 60 0.68 2.75 2.54
C THR A 60 -0.52 2.32 3.39
N THR A 61 -1.68 2.10 2.76
CA THR A 61 -2.91 1.64 3.44
C THR A 61 -2.72 0.26 4.05
N PHE A 62 -2.01 -0.65 3.38
CA PHE A 62 -1.68 -1.97 3.94
C PHE A 62 -0.90 -1.86 5.25
N PHE A 63 0.14 -1.01 5.30
CA PHE A 63 0.92 -0.81 6.52
C PHE A 63 0.10 -0.18 7.64
N PHE A 64 -0.75 0.80 7.31
CA PHE A 64 -1.68 1.42 8.24
C PHE A 64 -2.64 0.39 8.85
N LEU A 65 -3.33 -0.39 8.03
CA LEU A 65 -4.27 -1.41 8.51
C LEU A 65 -3.56 -2.51 9.31
N SER A 66 -2.36 -2.91 8.87
CA SER A 66 -1.56 -3.92 9.59
C SER A 66 -1.08 -3.45 10.96
N TYR A 67 -0.95 -2.12 11.17
CA TYR A 67 -0.65 -1.54 12.48
C TYR A 67 -1.83 -1.67 13.44
N PHE A 68 -3.06 -1.38 12.99
CA PHE A 68 -4.25 -1.43 13.84
C PHE A 68 -4.77 -2.83 14.08
N ASP A 69 -4.76 -3.70 13.07
CA ASP A 69 -5.30 -5.05 13.17
C ASP A 69 -4.28 -6.12 12.78
N SER A 70 -3.86 -6.87 13.80
CA SER A 70 -2.97 -8.02 13.64
C SER A 70 -3.65 -9.37 13.81
N SER A 71 -4.98 -9.41 13.96
CA SER A 71 -5.77 -10.63 14.16
C SER A 71 -5.80 -11.52 12.91
N LEU A 72 -5.80 -10.92 11.73
CA LEU A 72 -5.81 -11.63 10.46
C LEU A 72 -4.44 -12.24 10.12
N SER A 73 -4.42 -13.27 9.27
CA SER A 73 -3.16 -13.73 8.68
C SER A 73 -2.63 -12.71 7.67
N LEU A 74 -1.31 -12.72 7.42
CA LEU A 74 -0.69 -11.78 6.48
C LEU A 74 -1.32 -11.83 5.09
N ASN A 75 -1.56 -13.04 4.56
CA ASN A 75 -2.18 -13.23 3.25
C ASN A 75 -3.62 -12.69 3.21
N LYS A 76 -4.39 -12.90 4.28
CA LYS A 76 -5.76 -12.36 4.38
C LYS A 76 -5.75 -10.83 4.41
N ARG A 77 -4.83 -10.21 5.16
CA ARG A 77 -4.68 -8.75 5.16
C ARG A 77 -4.39 -8.21 3.77
N ILE A 78 -3.40 -8.78 3.07
CA ILE A 78 -3.04 -8.36 1.71
C ILE A 78 -4.26 -8.45 0.78
N PHE A 79 -4.99 -9.58 0.83
CA PHE A 79 -6.20 -9.78 0.04
C PHE A 79 -7.28 -8.74 0.34
N TYR A 80 -7.60 -8.51 1.62
CA TYR A 80 -8.64 -7.54 2.00
C TYR A 80 -8.23 -6.09 1.72
N THR A 81 -6.95 -5.74 1.85
CA THR A 81 -6.46 -4.42 1.44
C THR A 81 -6.62 -4.23 -0.07
N GLY A 82 -6.20 -5.20 -0.88
CA GLY A 82 -6.39 -5.15 -2.33
C GLY A 82 -7.86 -5.06 -2.75
N LEU A 83 -8.72 -5.90 -2.14
CA LEU A 83 -10.16 -5.88 -2.38
C LEU A 83 -10.78 -4.53 -1.99
N GLY A 84 -10.41 -3.99 -0.82
CA GLY A 84 -10.84 -2.68 -0.36
C GLY A 84 -10.40 -1.56 -1.31
N GLY A 85 -9.18 -1.62 -1.84
CA GLY A 85 -8.69 -0.69 -2.86
C GLY A 85 -9.52 -0.73 -4.14
N VAL A 86 -9.81 -1.92 -4.66
CA VAL A 86 -10.67 -2.08 -5.87
C VAL A 86 -12.07 -1.52 -5.62
N ILE A 87 -12.67 -1.84 -4.47
CA ILE A 87 -14.00 -1.31 -4.09
C ILE A 87 -13.95 0.21 -3.99
N TYR A 88 -12.91 0.77 -3.35
CA TYR A 88 -12.74 2.21 -3.23
C TYR A 88 -12.70 2.88 -4.60
N GLU A 89 -11.91 2.35 -5.54
CA GLU A 89 -11.78 2.88 -6.89
C GLU A 89 -13.11 2.88 -7.67
N VAL A 90 -13.86 1.78 -7.59
CA VAL A 90 -15.20 1.68 -8.18
C VAL A 90 -16.18 2.66 -7.54
N LEU A 91 -16.01 2.96 -6.24
CA LEU A 91 -16.89 3.85 -5.50
C LEU A 91 -16.50 5.35 -5.61
N GLN A 92 -15.28 5.68 -6.01
CA GLN A 92 -14.80 7.07 -6.09
C GLN A 92 -15.76 8.03 -6.86
N PRO A 93 -16.33 7.65 -8.02
CA PRO A 93 -17.25 8.53 -8.76
C PRO A 93 -18.51 8.89 -7.97
N TYR A 94 -18.98 7.99 -7.11
CA TYR A 94 -20.18 8.20 -6.29
C TYR A 94 -19.91 9.16 -5.13
N PHE A 95 -18.68 9.17 -4.59
CA PHE A 95 -18.27 10.06 -3.50
C PHE A 95 -17.65 11.38 -3.96
N ARG A 96 -17.52 11.61 -5.28
CA ARG A 96 -16.89 12.80 -5.89
C ARG A 96 -15.45 13.03 -5.42
N THR A 97 -14.75 11.98 -5.00
CA THR A 97 -13.35 12.05 -4.58
C THR A 97 -12.39 11.86 -5.75
N GLY A 98 -12.88 11.32 -6.88
CA GLY A 98 -12.10 11.09 -8.10
C GLY A 98 -12.95 10.44 -9.20
N LEU A 99 -12.30 10.07 -10.30
CA LEU A 99 -12.89 9.36 -11.43
C LEU A 99 -12.44 7.89 -11.39
N PHE A 100 -13.31 6.99 -11.82
CA PHE A 100 -12.95 5.59 -11.99
C PHE A 100 -11.97 5.45 -13.15
N ASP A 101 -10.75 4.98 -12.88
CA ASP A 101 -9.73 4.68 -13.90
C ASP A 101 -9.30 3.20 -13.85
N TRP A 102 -9.33 2.55 -15.02
CA TRP A 102 -8.82 1.18 -15.18
C TRP A 102 -7.32 1.07 -14.87
N HIS A 103 -6.54 2.13 -15.11
CA HIS A 103 -5.12 2.15 -14.76
C HIS A 103 -4.92 2.09 -13.26
N ASP A 104 -5.80 2.71 -12.48
CA ASP A 104 -5.75 2.67 -11.01
C ASP A 104 -6.13 1.29 -10.47
N ILE A 105 -7.11 0.61 -11.09
CA ILE A 105 -7.40 -0.80 -10.79
C ILE A 105 -6.16 -1.68 -11.04
N ILE A 106 -5.50 -1.52 -12.19
CA ILE A 106 -4.28 -2.27 -12.50
C ILE A 106 -3.18 -1.96 -11.48
N ALA A 107 -3.02 -0.70 -11.10
CA ALA A 107 -2.07 -0.25 -10.09
C ALA A 107 -2.32 -0.95 -8.74
N ILE A 108 -3.57 -1.04 -8.31
CA ILE A 108 -3.98 -1.71 -7.07
C ILE A 108 -3.66 -3.21 -7.14
N LEU A 109 -3.95 -3.87 -8.27
CA LEU A 109 -3.65 -5.29 -8.45
C LEU A 109 -2.14 -5.56 -8.43
N LEU A 110 -1.34 -4.71 -9.08
CA LEU A 110 0.12 -4.81 -9.06
C LEU A 110 0.69 -4.58 -7.65
N ALA A 111 0.20 -3.59 -6.92
CA ALA A 111 0.61 -3.33 -5.54
C ALA A 111 0.28 -4.54 -4.63
N THR A 112 -0.92 -5.11 -4.80
CA THR A 112 -1.33 -6.32 -4.07
C THR A 112 -0.42 -7.51 -4.38
N LEU A 113 -0.06 -7.70 -5.65
CA LEU A 113 0.87 -8.74 -6.08
C LEU A 113 2.26 -8.54 -5.46
N VAL A 114 2.79 -7.31 -5.48
CA VAL A 114 4.09 -6.99 -4.87
C VAL A 114 4.09 -7.31 -3.38
N LEU A 115 3.04 -6.91 -2.65
CA LEU A 115 2.90 -7.25 -1.23
C LEU A 115 2.90 -8.77 -1.00
N TYR A 116 2.20 -9.52 -1.85
CA TYR A 116 2.13 -10.98 -1.76
C TYR A 116 3.50 -11.63 -2.02
N LEU A 117 4.24 -11.18 -3.02
CA LEU A 117 5.60 -11.67 -3.30
C LEU A 117 6.56 -11.37 -2.14
N CYS A 118 6.51 -10.17 -1.56
CA CYS A 118 7.29 -9.81 -0.38
C CYS A 118 6.97 -10.71 0.82
N ALA A 119 5.69 -11.03 1.04
CA ALA A 119 5.27 -11.96 2.08
C ALA A 119 5.82 -13.38 1.86
N MET A 120 5.82 -13.86 0.61
CA MET A 120 6.35 -15.16 0.24
C MET A 120 7.87 -15.25 0.49
N ILE A 121 8.64 -14.25 0.04
CA ILE A 121 10.09 -14.18 0.24
C ILE A 121 10.44 -14.18 1.75
N SER A 122 9.66 -13.44 2.54
CA SER A 122 9.81 -13.37 3.99
C SER A 122 9.53 -14.72 4.66
N ALA A 123 8.54 -15.47 4.17
CA ALA A 123 8.21 -16.80 4.70
C ALA A 123 9.30 -17.84 4.37
N ILE A 124 9.84 -17.82 3.14
CA ILE A 124 10.95 -18.70 2.73
C ILE A 124 12.20 -18.43 3.58
N SER A 125 12.53 -17.16 3.81
CA SER A 125 13.70 -16.75 4.59
C SER A 125 13.64 -17.26 6.04
N LYS A 126 12.45 -17.27 6.65
CA LYS A 126 12.23 -17.78 8.01
C LYS A 126 12.32 -19.31 8.11
N LYS A 127 12.05 -20.05 7.04
CA LYS A 127 12.13 -21.52 7.03
C LYS A 127 13.58 -22.03 6.97
N LYS A 128 14.53 -21.15 6.63
CA LYS A 128 15.95 -21.48 6.47
C LYS A 128 16.78 -21.23 7.75
N GLN A 129 16.21 -20.55 8.74
CA GLN A 129 16.80 -20.31 10.07
C GLN A 129 16.28 -21.35 11.06
#